data_AF-W9YXN5-F1
#
_entry.id   AF-W9YXN5-F1
#
_cell.length_a   1.000
_cell.length_b   1.000
_cell.length_c   1.000
_cell.angle_alpha   90.00
_cell.angle_beta   90.00
_cell.angle_gamma   90.00
#
_symmetry.space_group_name_H-M   'P 1'
#
loop_
_entity.id
_entity.type
_entity.pdbx_description
1 polymer ?
#
loop_
_entity_poly.entity_id
_entity_poly.type
_entity_poly.pdbx_seq_one_letter_code
_entity_poly.pdbx_strand_id
1 'polypeptide(L)'
;MLMPTVASYLICFASLLGLSAADEYQFFQSRPELFPPVLEIDILKEGVTPGYIFVSPHHIPRSGAAIYDNNGQLIWTSLSSMLGGSMHTFSVCKYKGSDHLCFFRGDSWATYYAGDAHIYSNELVPVATIKAQNGRPAIDMHECNLVEDGRSMIVDIYQVERYDLTPYGLTSGEGWIRDGLFQKIDVATGELLFEWSALDHISPSESYVGLGTNIGATAGTGFDAVSAWDWIHLNAVDETPEGDYIVSCRHTQAIYKVSGKDGQILWRLGGKKSDFALEAGVLFGYQHHVRWHSSNGTTEIITLFDNASNGVNFTSPRASGKIIKLEHNATPPRATLLAAFQGPEGMISPATQGSMQLLGERADLARSNVLMGWGQEPYVTEHLPSGEIVFQAKINATGANLYRAFKFNFTSNPFDNPALYTYALNADAALTMFYMSWNGATEVAQWRVYGRQNCTAEWSVLGTVNKTGFETSYQASGYWTYGMVEALDRGGRSLRHSATNGVKTFVPTPILAQNCNQMGCKGTRLMGVAPAGQSFDQPRGGCPFTPTSNKASAHGALERVGLHGGLGLGTVLLFAGLLVCLLLSIAAGYLYFFTGFFRSTSASHTLIPQSDPEFEEGMAERERLQNQPDKS
;
A
#
# COMPACT_ATOMS: atom_id res chain seq x y z
N MET A 1 57.06 0.75 32.66
CA MET A 1 56.54 1.48 31.48
C MET A 1 56.30 0.46 30.39
N LEU A 2 55.10 -0.09 30.29
CA LEU A 2 54.71 -1.06 29.26
C LEU A 2 53.18 -1.11 29.18
N MET A 3 52.60 -0.14 28.48
CA MET A 3 51.27 -0.14 27.85
C MET A 3 51.30 1.04 26.88
N PRO A 4 51.13 0.84 25.55
CA PRO A 4 49.82 0.53 25.00
C PRO A 4 49.86 -0.35 23.73
N THR A 5 49.33 -1.58 23.78
CA THR A 5 49.17 -2.41 22.56
C THR A 5 47.82 -3.10 22.46
N VAL A 6 46.84 -2.81 23.32
CA VAL A 6 45.51 -3.44 23.26
C VAL A 6 44.47 -2.57 22.56
N ALA A 7 44.62 -1.24 22.54
CA ALA A 7 43.67 -0.33 21.88
C ALA A 7 43.75 -0.39 20.33
N SER A 8 44.93 -0.64 19.76
CA SER A 8 45.12 -0.62 18.30
C SER A 8 44.64 -1.90 17.59
N TYR A 9 44.44 -3.01 18.33
CA TYR A 9 43.90 -4.25 17.75
C TYR A 9 42.36 -4.33 17.81
N LEU A 10 41.71 -3.61 18.73
CA LEU A 10 40.25 -3.50 18.78
C LEU A 10 39.67 -2.60 17.68
N ILE A 11 40.44 -1.59 17.23
CA ILE A 11 40.00 -0.69 16.14
C ILE A 11 40.19 -1.34 14.75
N CYS A 12 41.11 -2.30 14.60
CA CYS A 12 41.29 -3.05 13.34
C CYS A 12 40.37 -4.27 13.18
N PHE A 13 39.69 -4.74 14.24
CA PHE A 13 38.69 -5.80 14.12
C PHE A 13 37.28 -5.27 13.81
N ALA A 14 36.97 -4.03 14.20
CA ALA A 14 35.72 -3.36 13.84
C ALA A 14 35.66 -2.92 12.36
N SER A 15 36.79 -2.91 11.65
CA SER A 15 36.86 -2.59 10.21
C SER A 15 36.87 -3.83 9.29
N LEU A 16 37.06 -5.03 9.86
CA LEU A 16 37.01 -6.32 9.14
C LEU A 16 35.69 -7.07 9.34
N LEU A 17 34.94 -6.72 10.39
CA LEU A 17 33.50 -6.95 10.48
C LEU A 17 32.83 -5.61 10.23
N GLY A 18 32.69 -5.25 8.95
CA GLY A 18 31.68 -4.27 8.56
C GLY A 18 30.32 -4.81 8.99
N LEU A 19 29.92 -4.56 10.24
CA LEU A 19 28.53 -4.32 10.57
C LEU A 19 28.16 -3.07 9.77
N SER A 20 27.92 -3.24 8.46
CA SER A 20 27.11 -2.26 7.75
C SER A 20 25.81 -2.23 8.55
N ALA A 21 25.42 -1.05 9.05
CA ALA A 21 24.01 -0.85 9.33
C ALA A 21 23.26 -1.39 8.11
N ALA A 22 22.41 -2.40 8.30
CA ALA A 22 21.66 -2.97 7.19
C ALA A 22 20.92 -1.80 6.53
N ASP A 23 21.11 -1.61 5.22
CA ASP A 23 20.49 -0.50 4.52
C ASP A 23 18.96 -0.62 4.71
N GLU A 24 18.34 0.43 5.23
CA GLU A 24 16.89 0.43 5.47
C GLU A 24 16.09 0.48 4.14
N TYR A 25 16.74 0.95 3.08
CA TYR A 25 16.11 1.23 1.79
C TYR A 25 16.97 0.77 0.63
N GLN A 26 16.31 0.41 -0.46
CA GLN A 26 16.95 -0.01 -1.70
C GLN A 26 17.19 1.18 -2.63
N PHE A 27 18.32 1.16 -3.35
CA PHE A 27 18.68 2.18 -4.33
C PHE A 27 19.03 1.54 -5.66
N PHE A 28 18.54 2.11 -6.76
CA PHE A 28 18.71 1.58 -8.11
C PHE A 28 19.27 2.65 -9.05
N GLN A 29 20.29 2.32 -9.84
CA GLN A 29 20.92 3.27 -10.75
C GLN A 29 20.01 3.64 -11.93
N SER A 30 19.25 2.67 -12.43
CA SER A 30 18.30 2.82 -13.54
C SER A 30 17.02 3.55 -13.14
N ARG A 31 16.68 3.53 -11.84
CA ARG A 31 15.46 4.11 -11.26
C ARG A 31 15.78 4.74 -9.89
N PRO A 32 16.60 5.80 -9.83
CA PRO A 32 17.06 6.38 -8.57
C PRO A 32 15.95 7.05 -7.75
N GLU A 33 14.79 7.29 -8.36
CA GLU A 33 13.61 7.80 -7.67
C GLU A 33 12.82 6.69 -6.93
N LEU A 34 13.09 5.41 -7.23
CA LEU A 34 12.58 4.29 -6.47
C LEU A 34 13.45 4.09 -5.23
N PHE A 35 12.86 4.33 -4.07
CA PHE A 35 13.51 4.18 -2.77
C PHE A 35 12.61 3.41 -1.79
N PRO A 36 12.23 2.15 -2.11
CA PRO A 36 11.41 1.34 -1.23
C PRO A 36 12.24 0.79 -0.07
N PRO A 37 11.62 0.46 1.07
CA PRO A 37 12.33 -0.15 2.18
C PRO A 37 12.83 -1.56 1.83
N VAL A 38 13.79 -2.06 2.58
CA VAL A 38 14.24 -3.46 2.46
C VAL A 38 13.25 -4.37 3.19
N LEU A 39 12.86 -5.47 2.54
CA LEU A 39 12.22 -6.60 3.20
C LEU A 39 13.32 -7.57 3.66
N GLU A 40 13.66 -7.50 4.95
CA GLU A 40 14.67 -8.37 5.56
C GLU A 40 14.07 -9.75 5.82
N ILE A 41 14.77 -10.81 5.39
CA ILE A 41 14.32 -12.19 5.54
C ILE A 41 15.05 -12.85 6.70
N ASP A 42 14.33 -13.14 7.77
CA ASP A 42 14.86 -13.80 8.98
C ASP A 42 14.82 -15.33 8.84
N ILE A 43 13.75 -15.85 8.25
CA ILE A 43 13.51 -17.28 8.09
C ILE A 43 13.02 -17.55 6.67
N LEU A 44 13.68 -18.48 5.98
CA LEU A 44 13.23 -19.04 4.71
C LEU A 44 13.58 -20.54 4.68
N LYS A 45 12.58 -21.39 4.90
CA LYS A 45 12.71 -22.85 4.93
C LYS A 45 12.02 -23.51 3.74
N GLU A 46 12.24 -24.81 3.57
CA GLU A 46 11.36 -25.63 2.72
C GLU A 46 9.90 -25.58 3.22
N GLY A 47 8.95 -25.72 2.30
CA GLY A 47 7.51 -25.67 2.61
C GLY A 47 6.88 -24.29 2.49
N VAL A 48 7.67 -23.22 2.26
CA VAL A 48 7.14 -21.89 1.90
C VAL A 48 6.41 -21.95 0.57
N THR A 49 5.22 -21.38 0.52
CA THR A 49 4.38 -21.33 -0.68
C THR A 49 5.06 -20.45 -1.75
N PRO A 50 5.04 -20.82 -3.04
CA PRO A 50 5.47 -19.92 -4.11
C PRO A 50 4.59 -18.66 -4.19
N GLY A 51 5.13 -17.58 -4.75
CA GLY A 51 4.39 -16.34 -5.00
C GLY A 51 5.13 -15.11 -4.51
N TYR A 52 4.41 -13.99 -4.49
CA TYR A 52 4.92 -12.68 -4.12
C TYR A 52 4.20 -12.15 -2.88
N ILE A 53 4.92 -11.36 -2.10
CA ILE A 53 4.48 -10.73 -0.85
C ILE A 53 4.03 -9.30 -1.17
N PHE A 54 2.79 -9.00 -0.84
CA PHE A 54 2.13 -7.72 -1.06
C PHE A 54 2.02 -6.99 0.27
N VAL A 55 2.65 -5.82 0.35
CA VAL A 55 2.71 -5.00 1.56
C VAL A 55 2.59 -3.53 1.19
N SER A 56 2.10 -2.73 2.14
CA SER A 56 2.11 -1.27 2.02
C SER A 56 2.65 -0.60 3.28
N PRO A 57 3.99 -0.51 3.40
CA PRO A 57 4.62 0.20 4.50
C PRO A 57 4.15 1.65 4.59
N HIS A 58 3.79 2.06 5.81
CA HIS A 58 3.41 3.43 6.15
C HIS A 58 4.11 3.89 7.45
N HIS A 59 3.95 5.16 7.81
CA HIS A 59 4.73 5.85 8.87
C HIS A 59 6.24 5.94 8.61
N ILE A 60 6.64 5.78 7.34
CA ILE A 60 8.00 5.98 6.87
C ILE A 60 8.08 7.17 5.90
N PRO A 61 9.25 7.81 5.73
CA PRO A 61 9.43 8.99 4.87
C PRO A 61 8.85 8.85 3.46
N ARG A 62 8.85 7.63 2.89
CA ARG A 62 8.23 7.33 1.60
C ARG A 62 7.33 6.10 1.71
N SER A 63 6.09 6.36 2.13
CA SER A 63 5.03 5.35 2.21
C SER A 63 4.53 4.96 0.82
N GLY A 64 4.16 3.70 0.65
CA GLY A 64 3.64 3.18 -0.61
C GLY A 64 3.58 1.67 -0.67
N ALA A 65 2.81 1.14 -1.61
CA ALA A 65 2.71 -0.29 -1.84
C ALA A 65 3.99 -0.85 -2.48
N ALA A 66 4.34 -2.08 -2.11
CA ALA A 66 5.47 -2.81 -2.64
C ALA A 66 5.13 -4.30 -2.78
N ILE A 67 5.72 -4.92 -3.80
CA ILE A 67 5.67 -6.36 -4.05
C ILE A 67 7.10 -6.88 -3.97
N TYR A 68 7.30 -7.91 -3.14
CA TYR A 68 8.58 -8.61 -2.98
C TYR A 68 8.43 -10.09 -3.35
N ASP A 69 9.52 -10.73 -3.74
CA ASP A 69 9.58 -12.20 -3.77
C ASP A 69 9.95 -12.78 -2.39
N ASN A 70 9.95 -14.12 -2.28
CA ASN A 70 10.31 -14.83 -1.05
C ASN A 70 11.79 -14.62 -0.64
N ASN A 71 12.63 -14.04 -1.49
CA ASN A 71 14.02 -13.71 -1.20
C ASN A 71 14.21 -12.22 -0.83
N GLY A 72 13.11 -11.48 -0.63
CA GLY A 72 13.15 -10.06 -0.28
C GLY A 72 13.51 -9.15 -1.45
N GLN A 73 13.61 -9.67 -2.68
CA GLN A 73 13.90 -8.84 -3.84
C GLN A 73 12.65 -8.06 -4.25
N LEU A 74 12.84 -6.78 -4.53
CA LEU A 74 11.77 -5.95 -5.06
C LEU A 74 11.31 -6.48 -6.43
N ILE A 75 9.99 -6.55 -6.61
CA ILE A 75 9.34 -6.81 -7.89
C ILE A 75 8.69 -5.54 -8.39
N TRP A 76 7.97 -4.83 -7.52
CA TRP A 76 7.29 -3.60 -7.85
C TRP A 76 7.19 -2.66 -6.64
N THR A 77 7.15 -1.35 -6.91
CA THR A 77 6.70 -0.35 -5.93
C THR A 77 5.87 0.76 -6.58
N SER A 78 4.91 1.29 -5.82
CA SER A 78 4.02 2.38 -6.21
C SER A 78 4.71 3.76 -6.26
N LEU A 79 5.93 3.88 -5.71
CA LEU A 79 6.67 5.15 -5.59
C LEU A 79 6.95 5.86 -6.92
N SER A 80 6.92 5.15 -8.04
CA SER A 80 7.08 5.75 -9.37
C SER A 80 5.77 6.15 -10.02
N SER A 81 4.89 5.18 -10.29
CA SER A 81 3.71 5.36 -11.14
C SER A 81 2.51 5.93 -10.40
N MET A 82 2.49 5.83 -9.07
CA MET A 82 1.36 6.25 -8.24
C MET A 82 1.74 7.36 -7.25
N LEU A 83 2.99 7.84 -7.25
CA LEU A 83 3.55 8.86 -6.35
C LEU A 83 3.64 8.43 -4.87
N GLY A 84 3.42 7.15 -4.55
CA GLY A 84 3.33 6.67 -3.17
C GLY A 84 2.11 7.23 -2.42
N GLY A 85 2.25 7.39 -1.10
CA GLY A 85 1.20 7.85 -0.18
C GLY A 85 0.62 6.70 0.67
N SER A 86 -0.41 7.01 1.45
CA SER A 86 -1.08 6.00 2.29
C SER A 86 -1.92 5.09 1.41
N MET A 87 -1.45 3.85 1.29
CA MET A 87 -2.11 2.77 0.57
C MET A 87 -2.37 1.64 1.55
N HIS A 88 -3.59 1.14 1.60
CA HIS A 88 -4.00 0.11 2.55
C HIS A 88 -4.79 -0.99 1.84
N THR A 89 -4.90 -2.15 2.50
CA THR A 89 -5.61 -3.32 1.95
C THR A 89 -5.09 -3.73 0.55
N PHE A 90 -3.78 -3.56 0.34
CA PHE A 90 -3.12 -3.83 -0.95
C PHE A 90 -3.05 -5.32 -1.26
N SER A 91 -3.86 -5.78 -2.21
CA SER A 91 -4.06 -7.20 -2.51
C SER A 91 -4.26 -7.45 -4.01
N VAL A 92 -4.19 -8.71 -4.42
CA VAL A 92 -4.66 -9.16 -5.74
C VAL A 92 -6.15 -9.48 -5.65
N CYS A 93 -6.91 -9.01 -6.62
CA CYS A 93 -8.35 -9.23 -6.73
C CYS A 93 -8.71 -9.70 -8.15
N LYS A 94 -9.80 -10.47 -8.28
CA LYS A 94 -10.33 -10.90 -9.58
C LYS A 94 -11.35 -9.88 -10.08
N TYR A 95 -11.06 -9.21 -11.19
CA TYR A 95 -11.97 -8.29 -11.85
C TYR A 95 -12.13 -8.67 -13.32
N LYS A 96 -13.37 -8.90 -13.76
CA LYS A 96 -13.70 -9.35 -15.14
C LYS A 96 -12.87 -10.57 -15.58
N GLY A 97 -12.71 -11.53 -14.68
CA GLY A 97 -12.01 -12.80 -14.93
C GLY A 97 -10.47 -12.72 -14.96
N SER A 98 -9.87 -11.55 -14.72
CA SER A 98 -8.40 -11.38 -14.72
C SER A 98 -7.89 -10.87 -13.37
N ASP A 99 -6.63 -11.15 -13.06
CA ASP A 99 -5.96 -10.64 -11.86
C ASP A 99 -5.67 -9.15 -11.98
N HIS A 100 -6.02 -8.42 -10.92
CA HIS A 100 -5.86 -6.99 -10.78
C HIS A 100 -5.27 -6.69 -9.39
N LEU A 101 -4.73 -5.48 -9.22
CA LEU A 101 -4.38 -4.96 -7.90
C LEU A 101 -5.55 -4.15 -7.35
N CYS A 102 -5.98 -4.47 -6.13
CA CYS A 102 -6.99 -3.72 -5.40
C CYS A 102 -6.37 -3.10 -4.14
N PHE A 103 -6.70 -1.84 -3.86
CA PHE A 103 -6.23 -1.14 -2.67
C PHE A 103 -7.05 0.11 -2.37
N PHE A 104 -7.04 0.51 -1.10
CA PHE A 104 -7.40 1.86 -0.69
C PHE A 104 -6.27 2.84 -0.99
N ARG A 105 -6.60 4.08 -1.36
CA ARG A 105 -5.68 5.22 -1.35
C ARG A 105 -6.38 6.44 -0.77
N GLY A 106 -5.72 7.10 0.19
CA GLY A 106 -6.24 8.32 0.80
C GLY A 106 -5.25 8.95 1.77
N ASP A 107 -5.74 9.87 2.59
CA ASP A 107 -4.96 10.57 3.60
C ASP A 107 -5.54 10.33 5.00
N SER A 108 -4.68 10.37 6.02
CA SER A 108 -5.10 10.28 7.42
C SER A 108 -5.74 11.59 7.87
N TRP A 109 -6.97 11.52 8.36
CA TRP A 109 -7.74 12.62 8.92
C TRP A 109 -7.97 12.35 10.41
N ALA A 110 -7.04 12.78 11.25
CA ALA A 110 -7.01 12.48 12.69
C ALA A 110 -7.00 10.97 12.99
N THR A 111 -8.15 10.36 13.27
CA THR A 111 -8.27 8.97 13.76
C THR A 111 -8.72 7.98 12.69
N TYR A 112 -9.02 8.47 11.49
CA TYR A 112 -9.56 7.70 10.37
C TYR A 112 -8.90 8.16 9.07
N TYR A 113 -9.23 7.53 7.95
CA TYR A 113 -8.71 7.88 6.64
C TYR A 113 -9.84 8.33 5.72
N ALA A 114 -9.51 9.21 4.79
CA ALA A 114 -10.42 9.68 3.76
C ALA A 114 -9.80 9.43 2.39
N GLY A 115 -10.44 8.58 1.59
CA GLY A 115 -9.94 8.24 0.27
C GLY A 115 -10.94 7.48 -0.60
N ASP A 116 -10.39 6.74 -1.55
CA ASP A 116 -11.11 5.95 -2.55
C ASP A 116 -10.51 4.54 -2.65
N ALA A 117 -11.32 3.57 -3.09
CA ALA A 117 -10.83 2.25 -3.45
C ALA A 117 -10.49 2.19 -4.94
N HIS A 118 -9.39 1.55 -5.29
CA HIS A 118 -8.87 1.50 -6.66
C HIS A 118 -8.65 0.08 -7.16
N ILE A 119 -8.89 -0.13 -8.45
CA ILE A 119 -8.55 -1.35 -9.18
C ILE A 119 -7.58 -1.00 -10.31
N TYR A 120 -6.45 -1.71 -10.36
CA TYR A 120 -5.42 -1.56 -11.39
C TYR A 120 -5.23 -2.86 -12.15
N SER A 121 -5.05 -2.79 -13.47
CA SER A 121 -4.79 -3.97 -14.30
C SER A 121 -3.42 -4.60 -13.99
N ASN A 122 -3.17 -5.76 -14.58
CA ASN A 122 -1.85 -6.38 -14.64
C ASN A 122 -0.82 -5.59 -15.47
N GLU A 123 -1.25 -4.55 -16.21
CA GLU A 123 -0.36 -3.56 -16.84
C GLU A 123 -0.03 -2.39 -15.91
N LEU A 124 -0.52 -2.44 -14.66
CA LEU A 124 -0.28 -1.47 -13.60
C LEU A 124 -0.82 -0.07 -13.91
N VAL A 125 -1.97 -0.01 -14.57
CA VAL A 125 -2.72 1.21 -14.87
C VAL A 125 -4.14 1.14 -14.27
N PRO A 126 -4.75 2.27 -13.89
CA PRO A 126 -6.06 2.28 -13.25
C PRO A 126 -7.15 1.80 -14.22
N VAL A 127 -8.07 0.96 -13.73
CA VAL A 127 -9.25 0.49 -14.49
C VAL A 127 -10.58 0.84 -13.83
N ALA A 128 -10.60 1.03 -12.51
CA ALA A 128 -11.77 1.52 -11.78
C ALA A 128 -11.37 2.27 -10.51
N THR A 129 -12.20 3.23 -10.13
CA THR A 129 -12.13 3.94 -8.84
C THR A 129 -13.52 3.94 -8.23
N ILE A 130 -13.63 3.45 -7.00
CA ILE A 130 -14.88 3.33 -6.26
C ILE A 130 -14.89 4.43 -5.20
N LYS A 131 -16.04 5.11 -5.09
CA LYS A 131 -16.31 6.19 -4.13
C LYS A 131 -17.55 5.84 -3.32
N ALA A 132 -17.59 6.28 -2.08
CA ALA A 132 -18.79 6.21 -1.26
C ALA A 132 -20.00 6.85 -1.97
N GLN A 133 -21.17 6.24 -1.76
CA GLN A 133 -22.44 6.67 -2.34
C GLN A 133 -23.37 7.28 -1.30
N ASN A 134 -24.58 7.67 -1.72
CA ASN A 134 -25.66 8.15 -0.85
C ASN A 134 -25.29 9.39 0.01
N GLY A 135 -24.40 10.24 -0.52
CA GLY A 135 -23.96 11.46 0.17
C GLY A 135 -23.10 11.21 1.42
N ARG A 136 -22.59 9.98 1.60
CA ARG A 136 -21.71 9.61 2.70
C ARG A 136 -20.30 10.24 2.54
N PRO A 137 -19.53 10.37 3.64
CA PRO A 137 -18.12 10.77 3.59
C PRO A 137 -17.26 9.84 2.73
N ALA A 138 -16.00 10.24 2.52
CA ALA A 138 -15.03 9.41 1.80
C ALA A 138 -14.86 8.03 2.46
N ILE A 139 -14.46 7.05 1.65
CA ILE A 139 -14.18 5.68 2.10
C ILE A 139 -13.02 5.72 3.09
N ASP A 140 -13.09 4.86 4.10
CA ASP A 140 -12.00 4.64 5.04
C ASP A 140 -11.06 3.51 4.55
N MET A 141 -9.89 3.41 5.17
CA MET A 141 -8.84 2.48 4.75
C MET A 141 -9.08 1.01 5.08
N HIS A 142 -9.97 0.68 6.02
CA HIS A 142 -9.95 -0.64 6.64
C HIS A 142 -10.44 -1.75 5.70
N GLU A 143 -11.35 -1.48 4.78
CA GLU A 143 -11.90 -2.48 3.87
C GLU A 143 -12.08 -2.00 2.43
N CYS A 144 -11.58 -2.82 1.51
CA CYS A 144 -11.74 -2.70 0.07
C CYS A 144 -11.81 -4.12 -0.50
N ASN A 145 -12.92 -4.79 -0.24
CA ASN A 145 -13.10 -6.21 -0.55
C ASN A 145 -13.94 -6.38 -1.82
N LEU A 146 -13.32 -6.91 -2.88
CA LEU A 146 -13.98 -7.13 -4.15
C LEU A 146 -14.68 -8.51 -4.13
N VAL A 147 -16.01 -8.50 -4.28
CA VAL A 147 -16.89 -9.67 -4.16
C VAL A 147 -17.67 -9.91 -5.45
N GLU A 148 -18.45 -11.01 -5.48
CA GLU A 148 -19.25 -11.42 -6.64
C GLU A 148 -18.43 -11.49 -7.95
N ASP A 149 -17.26 -12.14 -7.90
CA ASP A 149 -16.33 -12.28 -9.04
C ASP A 149 -15.96 -10.95 -9.72
N GLY A 150 -15.88 -9.89 -8.92
CA GLY A 150 -15.48 -8.56 -9.39
C GLY A 150 -16.62 -7.63 -9.75
N ARG A 151 -17.88 -8.03 -9.51
CA ARG A 151 -19.03 -7.16 -9.80
C ARG A 151 -19.17 -6.02 -8.78
N SER A 152 -18.92 -6.31 -7.51
CA SER A 152 -19.25 -5.41 -6.40
C SER A 152 -18.06 -5.21 -5.48
N MET A 153 -17.86 -3.99 -4.98
CA MET A 153 -16.86 -3.65 -3.98
C MET A 153 -17.54 -3.37 -2.65
N ILE A 154 -17.04 -3.98 -1.58
CA ILE A 154 -17.40 -3.65 -0.20
C ILE A 154 -16.36 -2.68 0.35
N VAL A 155 -16.84 -1.58 0.91
CA VAL A 155 -16.04 -0.50 1.50
C VAL A 155 -16.60 -0.08 2.85
N ASP A 156 -15.74 0.32 3.77
CA ASP A 156 -16.14 0.90 5.05
C ASP A 156 -16.06 2.44 5.05
N ILE A 157 -16.86 3.05 5.92
CA ILE A 157 -16.99 4.51 6.05
C ILE A 157 -17.16 4.84 7.52
N TYR A 158 -16.45 5.87 8.00
CA TYR A 158 -16.75 6.49 9.28
C TYR A 158 -17.53 7.79 9.08
N GLN A 159 -18.79 7.79 9.50
CA GLN A 159 -19.63 8.98 9.48
C GLN A 159 -19.69 9.63 10.85
N VAL A 160 -19.36 10.92 10.91
CA VAL A 160 -19.49 11.71 12.13
C VAL A 160 -20.92 12.23 12.25
N GLU A 161 -21.57 11.94 13.36
CA GLU A 161 -22.96 12.34 13.62
C GLU A 161 -23.13 12.96 15.01
N ARG A 162 -24.21 13.74 15.16
CA ARG A 162 -24.67 14.20 16.48
C ARG A 162 -25.43 13.08 17.17
N TYR A 163 -25.16 12.86 18.44
CA TYR A 163 -25.79 11.80 19.22
C TYR A 163 -26.00 12.24 20.67
N ASP A 164 -27.08 11.77 21.29
CA ASP A 164 -27.32 12.02 22.71
C ASP A 164 -26.36 11.18 23.57
N LEU A 165 -25.26 11.82 23.99
CA LEU A 165 -24.24 11.21 24.83
C LEU A 165 -24.46 11.47 26.34
N THR A 166 -25.65 11.95 26.74
CA THR A 166 -26.04 12.08 28.14
C THR A 166 -25.84 10.78 28.93
N PRO A 167 -26.19 9.58 28.42
CA PRO A 167 -25.94 8.31 29.12
C PRO A 167 -24.45 8.01 29.39
N TYR A 168 -23.54 8.70 28.71
CA TYR A 168 -22.09 8.56 28.83
C TYR A 168 -21.43 9.75 29.55
N GLY A 169 -22.24 10.63 30.15
CA GLY A 169 -21.77 11.75 30.99
C GLY A 169 -21.58 13.08 30.27
N LEU A 170 -21.83 13.17 28.97
CA LEU A 170 -21.76 14.44 28.22
C LEU A 170 -23.12 15.14 28.29
N THR A 171 -23.26 16.08 29.23
CA THR A 171 -24.56 16.70 29.59
C THR A 171 -24.65 18.20 29.31
N SER A 172 -23.54 18.84 28.92
CA SER A 172 -23.45 20.30 28.74
C SER A 172 -23.67 20.78 27.30
N GLY A 173 -23.95 19.87 26.36
CA GLY A 173 -24.12 20.20 24.94
C GLY A 173 -24.40 18.97 24.08
N GLU A 174 -24.45 19.17 22.75
CA GLU A 174 -24.56 18.08 21.78
C GLU A 174 -23.29 17.22 21.80
N GLY A 175 -23.45 15.90 21.84
CA GLY A 175 -22.36 14.94 21.71
C GLY A 175 -22.11 14.55 20.25
N TRP A 176 -20.87 14.16 19.96
CA TRP A 176 -20.45 13.71 18.64
C TRP A 176 -19.96 12.26 18.69
N ILE A 177 -20.44 11.44 17.77
CA ILE A 177 -20.12 10.01 17.67
C ILE A 177 -19.70 9.68 16.23
N ARG A 178 -18.90 8.63 16.07
CA ARG A 178 -18.60 8.04 14.76
C ARG A 178 -19.46 6.81 14.57
N ASP A 179 -20.33 6.86 13.57
CA ASP A 179 -20.99 5.68 13.05
C ASP A 179 -20.04 4.92 12.12
N GLY A 180 -19.99 3.60 12.28
CA GLY A 180 -19.27 2.70 11.40
C GLY A 180 -20.25 2.14 10.37
N LEU A 181 -20.06 2.50 9.10
CA LEU A 181 -20.89 2.03 8.01
C LEU A 181 -20.08 1.13 7.08
N PHE A 182 -20.79 0.29 6.33
CA PHE A 182 -20.23 -0.27 5.11
C PHE A 182 -21.23 -0.18 3.97
N GLN A 183 -20.70 -0.11 2.75
CA GLN A 183 -21.47 -0.11 1.52
C GLN A 183 -21.02 -1.26 0.62
N LYS A 184 -21.96 -1.85 -0.12
CA LYS A 184 -21.69 -2.68 -1.29
C LYS A 184 -22.06 -1.89 -2.53
N ILE A 185 -21.09 -1.68 -3.42
CA ILE A 185 -21.21 -0.79 -4.58
C ILE A 185 -20.89 -1.57 -5.85
N ASP A 186 -21.73 -1.49 -6.88
CA ASP A 186 -21.44 -2.06 -8.18
C ASP A 186 -20.25 -1.33 -8.83
N VAL A 187 -19.20 -2.06 -9.18
CA VAL A 187 -17.92 -1.48 -9.64
C VAL A 187 -18.05 -0.83 -11.02
N ALA A 188 -18.94 -1.34 -11.87
CA ALA A 188 -19.06 -0.85 -13.25
C ALA A 188 -19.91 0.42 -13.34
N THR A 189 -20.94 0.51 -12.49
CA THR A 189 -21.95 1.58 -12.55
C THR A 189 -21.81 2.62 -11.43
N GLY A 190 -21.17 2.25 -10.31
CA GLY A 190 -21.17 3.05 -9.08
C GLY A 190 -22.49 2.99 -8.32
N GLU A 191 -23.42 2.11 -8.69
CA GLU A 191 -24.70 1.96 -8.01
C GLU A 191 -24.51 1.41 -6.58
N LEU A 192 -25.17 2.04 -5.60
CA LEU A 192 -25.24 1.52 -4.25
C LEU A 192 -26.20 0.32 -4.20
N LEU A 193 -25.68 -0.85 -3.86
CA LEU A 193 -26.44 -2.10 -3.78
C LEU A 193 -26.93 -2.39 -2.36
N PHE A 194 -26.12 -2.03 -1.35
CA PHE A 194 -26.46 -2.21 0.06
C PHE A 194 -25.68 -1.20 0.92
N GLU A 195 -26.30 -0.72 2.00
CA GLU A 195 -25.66 0.13 3.02
C GLU A 195 -26.16 -0.31 4.40
N TRP A 196 -25.24 -0.35 5.37
CA TRP A 196 -25.56 -0.69 6.75
C TRP A 196 -24.87 0.27 7.71
N SER A 197 -25.59 0.66 8.75
CA SER A 197 -25.13 1.54 9.84
C SER A 197 -25.05 0.75 11.15
N ALA A 198 -23.95 0.90 11.88
CA ALA A 198 -23.79 0.27 13.18
C ALA A 198 -24.72 0.90 14.23
N LEU A 199 -24.91 2.22 14.20
CA LEU A 199 -25.78 2.92 15.17
C LEU A 199 -27.25 2.50 15.10
N ASP A 200 -27.72 2.07 13.93
CA ASP A 200 -29.08 1.55 13.77
C ASP A 200 -29.30 0.17 14.45
N HIS A 201 -28.22 -0.56 14.76
CA HIS A 201 -28.29 -1.99 15.11
C HIS A 201 -27.54 -2.37 16.41
N ILE A 202 -26.55 -1.59 16.83
CA ILE A 202 -25.69 -1.90 17.98
C ILE A 202 -25.67 -0.70 18.94
N SER A 203 -25.81 -0.97 20.23
CA SER A 203 -25.78 0.09 21.25
C SER A 203 -24.33 0.53 21.54
N PRO A 204 -24.03 1.85 21.61
CA PRO A 204 -22.70 2.33 22.01
C PRO A 204 -22.23 1.85 23.39
N SER A 205 -23.15 1.43 24.26
CA SER A 205 -22.83 0.83 25.57
C SER A 205 -22.07 -0.49 25.48
N GLU A 206 -22.08 -1.14 24.31
CA GLU A 206 -21.35 -2.38 24.05
C GLU A 206 -19.84 -2.16 23.89
N SER A 207 -19.41 -0.92 23.64
CA SER A 207 -17.99 -0.57 23.52
C SER A 207 -17.21 -0.83 24.82
N TYR A 208 -16.00 -1.37 24.68
CA TYR A 208 -14.98 -1.42 25.72
C TYR A 208 -14.11 -0.16 25.75
N VAL A 209 -14.22 0.70 24.73
CA VAL A 209 -13.54 1.98 24.60
C VAL A 209 -14.51 3.10 24.97
N GLY A 210 -14.42 3.59 26.20
CA GLY A 210 -15.31 4.62 26.73
C GLY A 210 -15.06 6.01 26.14
N LEU A 211 -16.09 6.86 26.18
CA LEU A 211 -16.02 8.27 25.81
C LEU A 211 -14.88 8.99 26.54
N GLY A 212 -14.05 9.73 25.81
CA GLY A 212 -12.94 10.53 26.37
C GLY A 212 -11.78 9.71 26.93
N THR A 213 -11.74 8.40 26.68
CA THR A 213 -10.60 7.58 27.10
C THR A 213 -9.38 7.86 26.21
N ASN A 214 -8.23 8.15 26.84
CA ASN A 214 -6.95 8.33 26.14
C ASN A 214 -6.18 7.00 25.98
N ILE A 215 -6.88 5.87 26.09
CA ILE A 215 -6.28 4.55 26.20
C ILE A 215 -6.22 3.88 24.81
N GLY A 216 -5.02 3.66 24.29
CA GLY A 216 -4.78 2.61 23.28
C GLY A 216 -5.27 2.87 21.84
N ALA A 217 -5.18 4.14 21.41
CA ALA A 217 -5.64 4.69 20.13
C ALA A 217 -7.15 5.01 20.09
N THR A 218 -7.42 6.33 20.11
CA THR A 218 -8.55 7.02 19.49
C THR A 218 -9.96 6.61 19.92
N ALA A 219 -10.31 6.84 21.19
CA ALA A 219 -11.71 6.92 21.58
C ALA A 219 -12.35 8.22 21.08
N GLY A 220 -11.71 9.38 21.28
CA GLY A 220 -12.33 10.68 21.06
C GLY A 220 -13.15 11.14 22.28
N THR A 221 -13.19 12.46 22.51
CA THR A 221 -13.89 13.07 23.65
C THR A 221 -15.39 13.26 23.39
N GLY A 222 -15.81 13.20 22.13
CA GLY A 222 -17.18 13.47 21.69
C GLY A 222 -17.61 14.93 21.82
N PHE A 223 -16.68 15.85 22.10
CA PHE A 223 -16.99 17.28 22.29
C PHE A 223 -17.22 18.02 20.97
N ASP A 224 -16.62 17.55 19.88
CA ASP A 224 -16.74 18.13 18.56
C ASP A 224 -16.60 17.05 17.47
N ALA A 225 -16.83 17.44 16.22
CA ALA A 225 -16.81 16.51 15.08
C ALA A 225 -15.41 15.89 14.83
N VAL A 226 -14.33 16.59 15.14
CA VAL A 226 -12.95 16.07 14.98
C VAL A 226 -12.64 15.06 16.07
N SER A 227 -13.10 15.31 17.29
CA SER A 227 -12.92 14.46 18.46
C SER A 227 -14.09 13.49 18.71
N ALA A 228 -14.95 13.26 17.73
CA ALA A 228 -16.12 12.38 17.83
C ALA A 228 -15.77 10.99 18.38
N TRP A 229 -16.66 10.44 19.22
CA TRP A 229 -16.42 9.16 19.89
C TRP A 229 -16.45 7.99 18.91
N ASP A 230 -15.30 7.36 18.71
CA ASP A 230 -15.13 6.10 18.01
C ASP A 230 -15.42 4.93 18.94
N TRP A 231 -16.68 4.54 19.01
CA TRP A 231 -17.16 3.50 19.92
C TRP A 231 -17.19 2.11 19.28
N ILE A 232 -17.20 2.02 17.94
CA ILE A 232 -17.41 0.78 17.20
C ILE A 232 -16.13 0.30 16.50
N HIS A 233 -15.43 1.21 15.82
CA HIS A 233 -14.24 0.96 15.01
C HIS A 233 -14.37 -0.29 14.11
N LEU A 234 -15.28 -0.20 13.13
CA LEU A 234 -15.52 -1.23 12.12
C LEU A 234 -14.28 -1.34 11.21
N ASN A 235 -13.69 -2.52 11.13
CA ASN A 235 -12.36 -2.67 10.50
C ASN A 235 -12.20 -3.85 9.54
N ALA A 236 -13.26 -4.61 9.30
CA ALA A 236 -13.31 -5.63 8.26
C ALA A 236 -14.76 -6.00 7.96
N VAL A 237 -15.04 -6.26 6.69
CA VAL A 237 -16.32 -6.77 6.22
C VAL A 237 -16.08 -7.81 5.14
N ASP A 238 -16.81 -8.92 5.22
CA ASP A 238 -16.80 -9.97 4.21
C ASP A 238 -18.23 -10.41 3.90
N GLU A 239 -18.47 -10.86 2.67
CA GLU A 239 -19.79 -11.33 2.22
C GLU A 239 -19.83 -12.86 2.18
N THR A 240 -20.90 -13.44 2.70
CA THR A 240 -21.16 -14.89 2.60
C THR A 240 -21.84 -15.22 1.26
N PRO A 241 -21.79 -16.48 0.78
CA PRO A 241 -22.46 -16.87 -0.46
C PRO A 241 -23.98 -16.65 -0.47
N GLU A 242 -24.61 -16.57 0.70
CA GLU A 242 -26.04 -16.27 0.85
C GLU A 242 -26.37 -14.77 0.70
N GLY A 243 -25.34 -13.92 0.61
CA GLY A 243 -25.45 -12.46 0.56
C GLY A 243 -25.53 -11.79 1.94
N ASP A 244 -25.27 -12.52 3.03
CA ASP A 244 -25.12 -11.93 4.37
C ASP A 244 -23.70 -11.40 4.57
N TYR A 245 -23.47 -10.60 5.61
CA TYR A 245 -22.18 -9.99 5.88
C TYR A 245 -21.62 -10.41 7.23
N ILE A 246 -20.30 -10.65 7.30
CA ILE A 246 -19.58 -10.76 8.56
C ILE A 246 -18.78 -9.48 8.77
N VAL A 247 -19.02 -8.83 9.91
CA VAL A 247 -18.49 -7.51 10.25
C VAL A 247 -17.65 -7.61 11.52
N SER A 248 -16.42 -7.09 11.48
CA SER A 248 -15.55 -6.96 12.64
C SER A 248 -15.59 -5.55 13.20
N CYS A 249 -15.85 -5.44 14.50
CA CYS A 249 -15.81 -4.17 15.22
C CYS A 249 -14.81 -4.28 16.37
N ARG A 250 -13.73 -3.50 16.27
CA ARG A 250 -12.58 -3.57 17.17
C ARG A 250 -12.96 -3.19 18.61
N HIS A 251 -13.77 -2.13 18.76
CA HIS A 251 -14.02 -1.53 20.08
C HIS A 251 -15.11 -2.23 20.90
N THR A 252 -16.00 -2.99 20.24
CA THR A 252 -16.92 -3.90 20.94
C THR A 252 -16.32 -5.29 21.19
N GLN A 253 -15.12 -5.56 20.65
CA GLN A 253 -14.44 -6.86 20.69
C GLN A 253 -15.33 -8.00 20.17
N ALA A 254 -16.09 -7.73 19.12
CA ALA A 254 -17.11 -8.65 18.62
C ALA A 254 -17.12 -8.72 17.08
N ILE A 255 -17.53 -9.89 16.61
CA ILE A 255 -17.88 -10.16 15.22
C ILE A 255 -19.40 -10.29 15.13
N TYR A 256 -19.99 -9.67 14.10
CA TYR A 256 -21.43 -9.68 13.86
C TYR A 256 -21.70 -10.33 12.51
N LYS A 257 -22.70 -11.20 12.43
CA LYS A 257 -23.30 -11.56 11.14
C LYS A 257 -24.54 -10.73 10.91
N VAL A 258 -24.58 -10.03 9.79
CA VAL A 258 -25.60 -9.08 9.39
C VAL A 258 -26.35 -9.64 8.19
N SER A 259 -27.68 -9.65 8.26
CA SER A 259 -28.55 -10.05 7.16
C SER A 259 -28.41 -9.08 5.99
N GLY A 260 -28.10 -9.59 4.80
CA GLY A 260 -28.02 -8.75 3.59
C GLY A 260 -29.39 -8.34 3.03
N LYS A 261 -30.48 -8.79 3.64
CA LYS A 261 -31.85 -8.48 3.21
C LYS A 261 -32.42 -7.24 3.90
N ASP A 262 -32.14 -7.11 5.20
CA ASP A 262 -32.79 -6.14 6.08
C ASP A 262 -31.84 -5.55 7.14
N GLY A 263 -30.55 -5.89 7.11
CA GLY A 263 -29.54 -5.35 8.02
C GLY A 263 -29.59 -5.90 9.45
N GLN A 264 -30.50 -6.83 9.76
CA GLN A 264 -30.63 -7.36 11.12
C GLN A 264 -29.41 -8.19 11.52
N ILE A 265 -29.00 -8.09 12.79
CA ILE A 265 -27.94 -8.92 13.35
C ILE A 265 -28.48 -10.33 13.57
N LEU A 266 -27.94 -11.29 12.82
CA LEU A 266 -28.28 -12.71 12.89
C LEU A 266 -27.63 -13.40 14.10
N TRP A 267 -26.36 -13.06 14.38
CA TRP A 267 -25.65 -13.53 15.57
C TRP A 267 -24.45 -12.62 15.90
N ARG A 268 -23.99 -12.72 17.16
CA ARG A 268 -22.81 -12.04 17.72
C ARG A 268 -21.83 -13.07 18.27
N LEU A 269 -20.55 -12.94 17.93
CA LEU A 269 -19.46 -13.71 18.50
C LEU A 269 -18.55 -12.78 19.29
N GLY A 270 -18.35 -13.07 20.59
CA GLY A 270 -17.51 -12.26 21.46
C GLY A 270 -18.20 -11.03 22.05
N GLY A 271 -17.41 -10.12 22.61
CA GLY A 271 -17.89 -8.91 23.28
C GLY A 271 -18.81 -9.14 24.49
N LYS A 272 -19.56 -8.11 24.87
CA LYS A 272 -20.45 -8.12 26.06
C LYS A 272 -21.73 -8.94 25.87
N LYS A 273 -22.06 -9.33 24.64
CA LYS A 273 -23.34 -9.95 24.26
C LYS A 273 -23.17 -11.11 23.27
N SER A 274 -22.16 -11.96 23.47
CA SER A 274 -21.93 -13.14 22.62
C SER A 274 -23.14 -14.09 22.65
N ASP A 275 -23.60 -14.52 21.49
CA ASP A 275 -24.65 -15.54 21.33
C ASP A 275 -24.08 -16.98 21.42
N PHE A 276 -22.74 -17.10 21.47
CA PHE A 276 -22.02 -18.37 21.58
C PHE A 276 -21.31 -18.51 22.92
N ALA A 277 -21.36 -19.72 23.48
CA ALA A 277 -20.43 -20.15 24.51
C ALA A 277 -19.03 -20.29 23.92
N LEU A 278 -18.07 -19.52 24.44
CA LEU A 278 -16.69 -19.51 23.95
C LEU A 278 -15.88 -20.59 24.65
N GLU A 279 -15.36 -21.55 23.88
CA GLU A 279 -14.45 -22.55 24.42
C GLU A 279 -13.04 -22.02 24.66
N ALA A 280 -12.20 -22.86 25.27
CA ALA A 280 -10.80 -22.54 25.54
C ALA A 280 -10.07 -22.08 24.27
N GLY A 281 -9.38 -20.94 24.38
CA GLY A 281 -8.59 -20.34 23.30
C GLY A 281 -9.37 -19.51 22.28
N VAL A 282 -10.71 -19.50 22.33
CA VAL A 282 -11.55 -18.73 21.40
C VAL A 282 -11.55 -17.24 21.71
N LEU A 283 -11.47 -16.85 22.98
CA LEU A 283 -11.46 -15.44 23.39
C LEU A 283 -10.46 -14.64 22.54
N PHE A 284 -10.94 -13.53 21.99
CA PHE A 284 -10.18 -12.56 21.20
C PHE A 284 -10.59 -11.15 21.62
N GLY A 285 -9.82 -10.14 21.23
CA GLY A 285 -10.20 -8.75 21.44
C GLY A 285 -9.42 -7.80 20.54
N TYR A 286 -10.06 -6.68 20.20
CA TYR A 286 -9.51 -5.66 19.31
C TYR A 286 -9.08 -6.23 17.95
N GLN A 287 -9.79 -7.27 17.51
CA GLN A 287 -9.50 -8.11 16.35
C GLN A 287 -9.64 -7.35 15.02
N HIS A 288 -8.98 -7.87 13.98
CA HIS A 288 -8.97 -7.36 12.62
C HIS A 288 -9.18 -8.49 11.60
N HIS A 289 -9.49 -8.10 10.36
CA HIS A 289 -9.48 -8.95 9.18
C HIS A 289 -10.26 -10.27 9.34
N VAL A 290 -11.51 -10.16 9.79
CA VAL A 290 -12.42 -11.31 9.78
C VAL A 290 -12.76 -11.70 8.34
N ARG A 291 -12.74 -13.00 8.06
CA ARG A 291 -13.17 -13.58 6.78
C ARG A 291 -14.04 -14.80 7.00
N TRP A 292 -15.08 -14.91 6.18
CA TRP A 292 -15.91 -16.10 6.11
C TRP A 292 -15.21 -17.16 5.26
N HIS A 293 -15.32 -18.44 5.62
CA HIS A 293 -14.70 -19.53 4.85
C HIS A 293 -15.67 -20.56 4.33
N SER A 294 -16.50 -21.12 5.21
CA SER A 294 -17.42 -22.19 4.81
C SER A 294 -18.56 -22.35 5.80
N SER A 295 -19.66 -22.94 5.30
CA SER A 295 -20.79 -23.36 6.12
C SER A 295 -21.37 -24.68 5.60
N ASN A 296 -21.91 -25.48 6.51
CA ASN A 296 -22.74 -26.64 6.18
C ASN A 296 -24.20 -26.47 6.64
N GLY A 297 -24.60 -25.24 6.99
CA GLY A 297 -25.92 -24.88 7.51
C GLY A 297 -26.09 -25.06 9.02
N THR A 298 -25.30 -25.93 9.67
CA THR A 298 -25.28 -26.09 11.13
C THR A 298 -23.99 -25.59 11.78
N THR A 299 -22.93 -25.53 10.98
CA THR A 299 -21.60 -25.11 11.37
C THR A 299 -21.09 -24.10 10.37
N GLU A 300 -20.47 -23.03 10.87
CA GLU A 300 -19.80 -21.98 10.09
C GLU A 300 -18.33 -21.89 10.53
N ILE A 301 -17.42 -21.63 9.59
CA ILE A 301 -16.00 -21.43 9.87
C ILE A 301 -15.60 -20.03 9.43
N ILE A 302 -14.92 -19.32 10.34
CA ILE A 302 -14.37 -18.00 10.10
C ILE A 302 -12.89 -17.97 10.48
N THR A 303 -12.16 -17.00 9.91
CA THR A 303 -10.82 -16.63 10.36
C THR A 303 -10.79 -15.20 10.83
N LEU A 304 -9.90 -14.88 11.76
CA LEU A 304 -9.62 -13.51 12.17
C LEU A 304 -8.17 -13.35 12.63
N PHE A 305 -7.71 -12.10 12.64
CA PHE A 305 -6.50 -11.71 13.35
C PHE A 305 -6.88 -11.17 14.73
N ASP A 306 -6.51 -11.86 15.80
CA ASP A 306 -6.71 -11.44 17.18
C ASP A 306 -5.49 -10.63 17.65
N ASN A 307 -5.63 -9.31 17.74
CA ASN A 307 -4.61 -8.44 18.31
C ASN A 307 -4.38 -8.71 19.80
N ALA A 308 -5.39 -9.24 20.49
CA ALA A 308 -5.43 -9.51 21.91
C ALA A 308 -5.22 -8.28 22.81
N SER A 309 -5.04 -7.07 22.26
CA SER A 309 -4.72 -5.87 23.00
C SER A 309 -5.04 -4.60 22.22
N ASN A 310 -5.27 -3.51 22.94
CA ASN A 310 -5.22 -2.15 22.40
C ASN A 310 -3.96 -1.38 22.86
N GLY A 311 -2.95 -2.09 23.36
CA GLY A 311 -1.71 -1.51 23.92
C GLY A 311 -1.76 -1.23 25.42
N VAL A 312 -2.94 -1.29 26.05
CA VAL A 312 -3.09 -1.09 27.51
C VAL A 312 -3.91 -2.20 28.15
N ASN A 313 -5.04 -2.56 27.52
CA ASN A 313 -5.87 -3.69 27.94
C ASN A 313 -5.47 -4.92 27.13
N PHE A 314 -5.54 -6.10 27.75
CA PHE A 314 -5.16 -7.37 27.14
C PHE A 314 -6.26 -8.40 27.37
N THR A 315 -6.71 -9.07 26.31
CA THR A 315 -7.57 -10.27 26.37
C THR A 315 -6.73 -11.55 26.35
N SER A 316 -5.49 -11.48 25.85
CA SER A 316 -4.50 -12.56 25.85
C SER A 316 -3.07 -11.98 25.87
N PRO A 317 -2.06 -12.74 26.35
CA PRO A 317 -0.66 -12.26 26.37
C PRO A 317 -0.02 -12.07 24.99
N ARG A 318 -0.57 -12.69 23.94
CA ARG A 318 -0.03 -12.65 22.57
C ARG A 318 -1.14 -12.55 21.54
N ALA A 319 -0.90 -11.75 20.51
CA ALA A 319 -1.69 -11.73 19.28
C ALA A 319 -1.58 -13.06 18.53
N SER A 320 -2.62 -13.41 17.76
CA SER A 320 -2.64 -14.62 16.95
C SER A 320 -3.62 -14.55 15.78
N GLY A 321 -3.34 -15.27 14.70
CA GLY A 321 -4.37 -15.64 13.73
C GLY A 321 -5.19 -16.79 14.29
N LYS A 322 -6.52 -16.78 14.12
CA LYS A 322 -7.41 -17.83 14.63
C LYS A 322 -8.32 -18.37 13.54
N ILE A 323 -8.51 -19.68 13.54
CA ILE A 323 -9.59 -20.37 12.81
C ILE A 323 -10.63 -20.79 13.84
N ILE A 324 -11.86 -20.28 13.72
CA ILE A 324 -12.94 -20.53 14.68
C ILE A 324 -14.10 -21.23 13.98
N LYS A 325 -14.57 -22.31 14.60
CA LYS A 325 -15.77 -23.03 14.21
C LYS A 325 -16.94 -22.58 15.09
N LEU A 326 -18.05 -22.20 14.47
CA LEU A 326 -19.31 -21.85 15.12
C LEU A 326 -20.31 -22.97 14.90
N GLU A 327 -20.89 -23.50 15.97
CA GLU A 327 -21.93 -24.53 15.94
C GLU A 327 -23.25 -23.93 16.41
N HIS A 328 -24.15 -23.67 15.45
CA HIS A 328 -25.43 -23.00 15.70
C HIS A 328 -26.49 -23.91 16.33
N ASN A 329 -26.38 -25.22 16.12
CA ASN A 329 -27.34 -26.22 16.60
C ASN A 329 -26.97 -26.83 17.96
N ALA A 330 -25.83 -26.44 18.55
CA ALA A 330 -25.49 -26.79 19.91
C ALA A 330 -26.42 -26.05 20.90
N THR A 331 -26.60 -26.60 22.11
CA THR A 331 -27.43 -25.99 23.15
C THR A 331 -26.61 -25.81 24.43
N PRO A 332 -26.11 -24.59 24.73
CA PRO A 332 -26.20 -23.36 23.90
C PRO A 332 -25.31 -23.44 22.64
N PRO A 333 -25.52 -22.56 21.63
CA PRO A 333 -24.60 -22.42 20.50
C PRO A 333 -23.16 -22.23 20.99
N ARG A 334 -22.19 -22.80 20.27
CA ARG A 334 -20.82 -22.92 20.76
C ARG A 334 -19.81 -22.45 19.72
N ALA A 335 -18.76 -21.79 20.17
CA ALA A 335 -17.60 -21.46 19.35
C ALA A 335 -16.38 -22.25 19.82
N THR A 336 -15.67 -22.90 18.89
CA THR A 336 -14.50 -23.73 19.15
C THR A 336 -13.31 -23.26 18.32
N LEU A 337 -12.13 -23.18 18.94
CA LEU A 337 -10.88 -22.88 18.25
C LEU A 337 -10.40 -24.14 17.50
N LEU A 338 -10.21 -24.03 16.19
CA LEU A 338 -9.64 -25.12 15.38
C LEU A 338 -8.12 -25.02 15.29
N ALA A 339 -7.59 -23.81 15.12
CA ALA A 339 -6.17 -23.54 15.04
C ALA A 339 -5.87 -22.10 15.46
N ALA A 340 -4.66 -21.86 15.97
CA ALA A 340 -4.12 -20.54 16.22
C ALA A 340 -2.67 -20.44 15.78
N PHE A 341 -2.29 -19.30 15.23
CA PHE A 341 -0.96 -19.01 14.68
C PHE A 341 -0.36 -17.82 15.44
N GLN A 342 0.69 -18.07 16.22
CA GLN A 342 1.33 -17.03 17.05
C GLN A 342 2.50 -16.37 16.32
N GLY A 343 2.82 -15.14 16.72
CA GLY A 343 3.96 -14.41 16.15
C GLY A 343 5.30 -14.99 16.58
N PRO A 344 6.40 -14.49 15.99
CA PRO A 344 7.76 -14.82 16.39
C PRO A 344 7.97 -14.65 17.90
N GLU A 345 8.82 -15.50 18.48
CA GLU A 345 9.16 -15.40 19.90
C GLU A 345 9.85 -14.07 20.20
N GLY A 346 9.41 -13.38 21.25
CA GLY A 346 9.94 -12.07 21.64
C GLY A 346 9.38 -10.88 20.83
N MET A 347 8.56 -11.11 19.82
CA MET A 347 7.86 -10.03 19.13
C MET A 347 6.86 -9.35 20.08
N ILE A 348 6.81 -8.03 20.06
CA ILE A 348 5.82 -7.23 20.78
C ILE A 348 4.43 -7.55 20.19
N SER A 349 3.39 -7.59 21.03
CA SER A 349 2.03 -7.84 20.52
C SER A 349 1.51 -6.59 19.81
N PRO A 350 1.10 -6.67 18.53
CA PRO A 350 0.59 -5.51 17.80
C PRO A 350 -0.76 -5.06 18.36
N ALA A 351 -0.83 -3.80 18.80
CA ALA A 351 -2.03 -3.22 19.40
C ALA A 351 -3.14 -2.89 18.38
N THR A 352 -2.81 -2.87 17.09
CA THR A 352 -3.75 -2.56 16.01
C THR A 352 -3.31 -3.18 14.69
N GLN A 353 -4.22 -3.21 13.72
CA GLN A 353 -4.03 -3.70 12.37
C GLN A 353 -3.69 -5.20 12.33
N GLY A 354 -3.42 -5.73 11.14
CA GLY A 354 -3.01 -7.11 10.93
C GLY A 354 -3.98 -7.89 10.07
N SER A 355 -3.47 -8.99 9.50
CA SER A 355 -4.21 -9.87 8.61
C SER A 355 -3.80 -11.32 8.79
N MET A 356 -4.74 -12.19 8.45
CA MET A 356 -4.54 -13.62 8.28
C MET A 356 -5.06 -14.01 6.90
N GLN A 357 -4.27 -14.76 6.14
CA GLN A 357 -4.64 -15.29 4.83
C GLN A 357 -4.30 -16.78 4.76
N LEU A 358 -5.29 -17.62 4.46
CA LEU A 358 -5.04 -19.01 4.09
C LEU A 358 -4.53 -19.08 2.65
N LEU A 359 -3.44 -19.83 2.42
CA LEU A 359 -2.78 -19.95 1.13
C LEU A 359 -3.14 -21.25 0.41
N GLY A 360 -3.42 -21.15 -0.90
CA GLY A 360 -3.71 -22.28 -1.78
C GLY A 360 -5.06 -22.17 -2.49
N GLU A 361 -5.25 -22.89 -3.61
CA GLU A 361 -6.38 -22.74 -4.55
C GLU A 361 -7.79 -22.95 -3.96
N ARG A 362 -7.91 -23.41 -2.71
CA ARG A 362 -9.19 -23.60 -2.01
C ARG A 362 -9.19 -23.16 -0.56
N ALA A 363 -8.07 -22.62 -0.05
CA ALA A 363 -7.92 -22.32 1.38
C ALA A 363 -8.36 -23.48 2.29
N ASP A 364 -8.07 -24.73 1.90
CA ASP A 364 -8.38 -25.94 2.68
C ASP A 364 -7.68 -25.86 4.05
N LEU A 365 -8.48 -25.68 5.10
CA LEU A 365 -8.03 -25.42 6.47
C LEU A 365 -7.03 -26.45 7.00
N ALA A 366 -7.10 -27.70 6.51
CA ALA A 366 -6.23 -28.78 6.99
C ALA A 366 -4.85 -28.82 6.31
N ARG A 367 -4.70 -28.16 5.16
CA ARG A 367 -3.51 -28.26 4.30
C ARG A 367 -2.90 -26.93 3.90
N SER A 368 -3.64 -25.84 4.06
CA SER A 368 -3.20 -24.51 3.65
C SER A 368 -2.17 -23.96 4.62
N ASN A 369 -1.06 -23.47 4.08
CA ASN A 369 -0.20 -22.57 4.85
C ASN A 369 -0.99 -21.29 5.19
N VAL A 370 -0.53 -20.58 6.21
CA VAL A 370 -1.17 -19.35 6.67
C VAL A 370 -0.16 -18.22 6.63
N LEU A 371 -0.45 -17.20 5.84
CA LEU A 371 0.29 -15.94 5.88
C LEU A 371 -0.33 -15.02 6.94
N MET A 372 0.53 -14.48 7.79
CA MET A 372 0.19 -13.50 8.82
C MET A 372 0.88 -12.18 8.49
N GLY A 373 0.11 -11.08 8.47
CA GLY A 373 0.63 -9.73 8.54
C GLY A 373 0.43 -9.19 9.95
N TRP A 374 1.51 -8.76 10.62
CA TRP A 374 1.48 -8.43 12.05
C TRP A 374 1.13 -6.97 12.36
N GLY A 375 0.49 -6.26 11.43
CA GLY A 375 -0.13 -4.97 11.72
C GLY A 375 0.89 -3.88 12.02
N GLN A 376 0.70 -3.23 13.18
CA GLN A 376 1.62 -2.24 13.72
C GLN A 376 3.06 -2.76 13.86
N GLU A 377 3.25 -4.07 14.06
CA GLU A 377 4.57 -4.66 14.01
C GLU A 377 4.85 -5.11 12.57
N PRO A 378 5.88 -4.57 11.88
CA PRO A 378 6.04 -4.70 10.43
C PRO A 378 6.60 -6.07 9.98
N TYR A 379 6.17 -7.14 10.65
CA TYR A 379 6.51 -8.51 10.32
C TYR A 379 5.48 -9.13 9.37
N VAL A 380 5.98 -10.07 8.57
CA VAL A 380 5.18 -11.02 7.80
C VAL A 380 5.70 -12.41 8.10
N THR A 381 4.80 -13.34 8.45
CA THR A 381 5.17 -14.76 8.64
C THR A 381 4.32 -15.67 7.79
N GLU A 382 4.89 -16.79 7.33
CA GLU A 382 4.13 -17.90 6.76
C GLU A 382 4.28 -19.11 7.65
N HIS A 383 3.14 -19.70 8.01
CA HIS A 383 3.04 -20.87 8.86
C HIS A 383 2.59 -22.09 8.06
N LEU A 384 3.14 -23.26 8.36
CA LEU A 384 2.51 -24.52 7.98
C LEU A 384 1.17 -24.69 8.74
N PRO A 385 0.28 -25.60 8.30
CA PRO A 385 -0.95 -25.93 9.04
C PRO A 385 -0.70 -26.36 10.50
N SER A 386 0.50 -26.86 10.80
CA SER A 386 0.93 -27.22 12.15
C SER A 386 1.20 -26.02 13.07
N GLY A 387 1.29 -24.81 12.51
CA GLY A 387 1.69 -23.59 13.21
C GLY A 387 3.18 -23.25 13.10
N GLU A 388 4.02 -24.13 12.55
CA GLU A 388 5.46 -23.85 12.38
C GLU A 388 5.70 -22.71 11.39
N ILE A 389 6.51 -21.72 11.80
CA ILE A 389 6.99 -20.65 10.91
C ILE A 389 8.04 -21.20 9.93
N VAL A 390 7.70 -21.13 8.64
CA VAL A 390 8.60 -21.49 7.51
C VAL A 390 9.10 -20.27 6.74
N PHE A 391 8.42 -19.14 6.87
CA PHE A 391 8.87 -17.84 6.36
C PHE A 391 8.69 -16.77 7.44
N GLN A 392 9.69 -15.91 7.62
CA GLN A 392 9.60 -14.71 8.45
C GLN A 392 10.38 -13.61 7.77
N ALA A 393 9.75 -12.45 7.66
CA ALA A 393 10.37 -11.24 7.16
C ALA A 393 9.89 -10.00 7.91
N LYS A 394 10.68 -8.93 7.82
CA LYS A 394 10.37 -7.64 8.43
C LYS A 394 10.70 -6.50 7.48
N ILE A 395 9.87 -5.46 7.46
CA ILE A 395 10.26 -4.19 6.82
C ILE A 395 11.34 -3.53 7.68
N ASN A 396 12.56 -3.45 7.14
CA ASN A 396 13.71 -2.88 7.81
C ASN A 396 13.72 -1.35 7.67
N ALA A 397 12.66 -0.68 8.13
CA ALA A 397 12.61 0.78 8.18
C ALA A 397 12.03 1.22 9.52
N THR A 398 12.71 2.15 10.18
CA THR A 398 12.32 2.58 11.52
C THR A 398 10.94 3.24 11.49
N GLY A 399 10.07 2.82 12.42
CA GLY A 399 8.69 3.31 12.51
C GLY A 399 7.72 2.71 11.49
N ALA A 400 8.16 1.79 10.63
CA ALA A 400 7.28 1.16 9.65
C ALA A 400 6.16 0.35 10.30
N ASN A 401 4.96 0.52 9.77
CA ASN A 401 3.80 -0.34 10.06
C ASN A 401 3.31 -1.01 8.76
N LEU A 402 2.63 -2.15 8.90
CA LEU A 402 1.95 -2.84 7.81
C LEU A 402 0.47 -3.01 8.14
N TYR A 403 -0.42 -2.25 7.50
CA TYR A 403 -1.86 -2.39 7.80
C TYR A 403 -2.36 -3.83 7.60
N ARG A 404 -2.04 -4.42 6.46
CA ARG A 404 -2.21 -5.84 6.15
C ARG A 404 -1.04 -6.29 5.27
N ALA A 405 -0.77 -7.59 5.27
CA ALA A 405 0.13 -8.24 4.32
C ALA A 405 -0.56 -9.44 3.68
N PHE A 406 -0.25 -9.69 2.41
CA PHE A 406 -0.83 -10.79 1.64
C PHE A 406 0.19 -11.45 0.74
N LYS A 407 -0.15 -12.63 0.23
CA LYS A 407 0.67 -13.40 -0.70
C LYS A 407 -0.15 -13.96 -1.83
N PHE A 408 0.32 -13.71 -3.05
CA PHE A 408 -0.36 -14.12 -4.28
C PHE A 408 0.65 -14.50 -5.36
N ASN A 409 0.24 -15.40 -6.25
CA ASN A 409 0.82 -15.41 -7.59
C ASN A 409 0.25 -14.22 -8.37
N PHE A 410 1.11 -13.52 -9.10
CA PHE A 410 0.71 -12.38 -9.89
C PHE A 410 1.59 -12.28 -11.12
N THR A 411 0.98 -12.15 -12.29
CA THR A 411 1.70 -11.96 -13.54
C THR A 411 1.35 -10.57 -14.06
N SER A 412 2.36 -9.71 -14.15
CA SER A 412 2.21 -8.34 -14.66
C SER A 412 3.16 -8.04 -15.80
N ASN A 413 2.63 -7.24 -16.73
CA ASN A 413 3.32 -6.72 -17.90
C ASN A 413 3.13 -5.19 -17.91
N PRO A 414 3.93 -4.44 -17.14
CA PRO A 414 3.74 -3.01 -16.96
C PRO A 414 3.63 -2.26 -18.30
N PHE A 415 2.74 -1.27 -18.35
CA PHE A 415 2.58 -0.42 -19.52
C PHE A 415 3.84 0.40 -19.84
N ASP A 416 4.57 0.81 -18.81
CA ASP A 416 5.84 1.53 -18.92
C ASP A 416 6.96 0.66 -19.53
N ASN A 417 8.04 1.28 -19.99
CA ASN A 417 9.17 0.59 -20.61
C ASN A 417 10.25 0.22 -19.58
N PRO A 418 11.10 -0.80 -19.89
CA PRO A 418 12.35 -1.01 -19.17
C PRO A 418 13.17 0.27 -19.03
N ALA A 419 13.72 0.47 -17.84
CA ALA A 419 14.61 1.57 -17.55
C ALA A 419 16.06 1.15 -17.69
N LEU A 420 16.89 2.11 -18.10
CA LEU A 420 18.30 1.90 -18.36
C LEU A 420 19.09 3.12 -17.90
N TYR A 421 20.14 2.87 -17.14
CA TYR A 421 21.22 3.82 -16.89
C TYR A 421 22.53 3.24 -17.43
N THR A 422 23.30 4.07 -18.13
CA THR A 422 24.60 3.69 -18.69
C THR A 422 25.68 4.63 -18.18
N TYR A 423 26.86 4.07 -17.88
CA TYR A 423 27.98 4.79 -17.29
C TYR A 423 29.32 4.37 -17.90
N ALA A 424 30.19 5.34 -18.18
CA ALA A 424 31.59 5.10 -18.51
C ALA A 424 32.46 6.16 -17.84
N LEU A 425 33.66 5.78 -17.39
CA LEU A 425 34.55 6.68 -16.65
C LEU A 425 35.06 7.86 -17.51
N ASN A 426 35.23 7.63 -18.81
CA ASN A 426 35.61 8.61 -19.82
C ASN A 426 35.22 8.09 -21.23
N ALA A 427 35.40 8.92 -22.26
CA ALA A 427 35.05 8.56 -23.65
C ALA A 427 35.98 7.51 -24.29
N ASP A 428 37.12 7.20 -23.66
CA ASP A 428 38.07 6.16 -24.08
C ASP A 428 38.07 4.97 -23.10
N ALA A 429 37.01 4.85 -22.28
CA ALA A 429 36.98 3.87 -21.21
C ALA A 429 37.00 2.44 -21.78
N ALA A 430 37.75 1.57 -21.11
CA ALA A 430 37.83 0.16 -21.47
C ALA A 430 36.48 -0.57 -21.35
N LEU A 431 35.54 0.00 -20.57
CA LEU A 431 34.23 -0.60 -20.29
C LEU A 431 33.14 0.47 -20.24
N THR A 432 31.92 0.07 -20.64
CA THR A 432 30.67 0.78 -20.36
C THR A 432 29.77 -0.09 -19.50
N MET A 433 29.31 0.45 -18.38
CA MET A 433 28.35 -0.21 -17.49
C MET A 433 26.93 0.07 -17.91
N PHE A 434 26.10 -0.96 -17.82
CA PHE A 434 24.66 -0.91 -18.04
C PHE A 434 23.97 -1.37 -16.76
N TYR A 435 23.00 -0.60 -16.29
CA TYR A 435 22.13 -0.92 -15.17
C TYR A 435 20.70 -0.88 -15.67
N MET A 436 19.95 -1.97 -15.52
CA MET A 436 18.63 -2.11 -16.11
C MET A 436 17.62 -2.73 -15.14
N SER A 437 16.39 -2.22 -15.17
CA SER A 437 15.28 -2.70 -14.36
C SER A 437 13.94 -2.46 -15.07
N TRP A 438 12.88 -3.12 -14.62
CA TRP A 438 11.52 -2.86 -15.10
C TRP A 438 10.51 -3.07 -13.97
N ASN A 439 10.04 -1.96 -13.42
CA ASN A 439 9.22 -1.92 -12.22
C ASN A 439 7.89 -2.67 -12.41
N GLY A 440 7.77 -3.86 -11.79
CA GLY A 440 6.59 -4.72 -11.85
C GLY A 440 6.53 -5.70 -13.02
N ALA A 441 7.58 -5.87 -13.81
CA ALA A 441 7.59 -6.89 -14.85
C ALA A 441 8.00 -8.26 -14.28
N THR A 442 7.06 -9.20 -14.22
CA THR A 442 7.27 -10.51 -13.56
C THR A 442 7.80 -11.59 -14.50
N GLU A 443 7.64 -11.41 -15.82
CA GLU A 443 8.00 -12.40 -16.84
C GLU A 443 9.44 -12.27 -17.36
N VAL A 444 10.17 -11.21 -16.96
CA VAL A 444 11.54 -10.96 -17.43
C VAL A 444 12.49 -12.01 -16.87
N ALA A 445 13.11 -12.78 -17.76
CA ALA A 445 14.13 -13.78 -17.41
C ALA A 445 15.53 -13.34 -17.83
N GLN A 446 15.64 -12.62 -18.95
CA GLN A 446 16.92 -12.20 -19.52
C GLN A 446 16.84 -10.77 -20.08
N TRP A 447 18.00 -10.16 -20.22
CA TRP A 447 18.19 -8.85 -20.82
C TRP A 447 19.14 -8.98 -22.01
N ARG A 448 18.70 -8.53 -23.18
CA ARG A 448 19.59 -8.33 -24.32
C ARG A 448 20.02 -6.87 -24.36
N VAL A 449 21.33 -6.64 -24.42
CA VAL A 449 21.95 -5.33 -24.31
C VAL A 449 22.48 -4.88 -25.66
N TYR A 450 22.19 -3.64 -26.03
CA TYR A 450 22.58 -3.02 -27.29
C TYR A 450 23.38 -1.75 -27.07
N GLY A 451 24.32 -1.48 -27.98
CA GLY A 451 25.14 -0.27 -27.99
C GLY A 451 25.26 0.34 -29.38
N ARG A 452 25.43 1.66 -29.44
CA ARG A 452 25.79 2.38 -30.67
C ARG A 452 26.63 3.63 -30.38
N GLN A 453 27.38 4.10 -31.37
CA GLN A 453 28.30 5.23 -31.21
C GLN A 453 27.69 6.59 -31.51
N ASN A 454 26.60 6.65 -32.28
CA ASN A 454 25.88 7.88 -32.58
C ASN A 454 24.41 7.59 -32.90
N CYS A 455 23.60 8.63 -33.04
CA CYS A 455 22.14 8.50 -33.20
C CYS A 455 21.70 7.84 -34.52
N THR A 456 22.56 7.83 -35.53
CA THR A 456 22.29 7.25 -36.85
C THR A 456 22.94 5.88 -37.04
N ALA A 457 23.78 5.45 -36.11
CA ALA A 457 24.40 4.14 -36.16
C ALA A 457 23.39 3.04 -35.82
N GLU A 458 23.54 1.90 -36.49
CA GLU A 458 22.80 0.68 -36.20
C GLU A 458 23.10 0.18 -34.77
N TRP A 459 22.13 -0.50 -34.18
CA TRP A 459 22.27 -1.10 -32.86
C TRP A 459 23.11 -2.39 -32.94
N SER A 460 24.21 -2.43 -32.21
CA SER A 460 25.02 -3.64 -32.04
C SER A 460 24.58 -4.39 -30.80
N VAL A 461 24.31 -5.70 -30.91
CA VAL A 461 24.10 -6.57 -29.74
C VAL A 461 25.43 -6.74 -29.02
N LEU A 462 25.48 -6.33 -27.76
CA LEU A 462 26.67 -6.43 -26.91
C LEU A 462 26.70 -7.76 -26.16
N GLY A 463 25.52 -8.22 -25.72
CA GLY A 463 25.39 -9.48 -25.00
C GLY A 463 23.96 -9.74 -24.53
N THR A 464 23.77 -10.91 -23.90
CA THR A 464 22.53 -11.27 -23.21
C THR A 464 22.89 -11.81 -21.82
N VAL A 465 22.21 -11.33 -20.79
CA VAL A 465 22.43 -11.72 -19.39
C VAL A 465 21.14 -12.12 -18.71
N ASN A 466 21.22 -13.04 -17.74
CA ASN A 466 20.07 -13.42 -16.92
C ASN A 466 19.73 -12.30 -15.93
N LYS A 467 18.45 -12.12 -15.63
CA LYS A 467 17.98 -11.23 -14.55
C LYS A 467 18.47 -11.76 -13.19
N THR A 468 19.08 -10.90 -12.38
CA THR A 468 19.67 -11.28 -11.07
C THR A 468 18.91 -10.76 -9.85
N GLY A 469 17.90 -9.91 -10.06
CA GLY A 469 17.15 -9.21 -9.01
C GLY A 469 16.26 -8.14 -9.63
N PHE A 470 15.87 -7.11 -8.89
CA PHE A 470 15.14 -5.96 -9.45
C PHE A 470 15.96 -5.23 -10.52
N GLU A 471 17.20 -4.87 -10.17
CA GLU A 471 18.18 -4.27 -11.08
C GLU A 471 19.24 -5.31 -11.46
N THR A 472 19.51 -5.42 -12.76
CA THR A 472 20.58 -6.24 -13.32
C THR A 472 21.66 -5.32 -13.86
N SER A 473 22.92 -5.75 -13.79
CA SER A 473 24.04 -5.01 -14.38
C SER A 473 24.74 -5.81 -15.47
N TYR A 474 25.33 -5.11 -16.44
CA TYR A 474 26.12 -5.70 -17.52
C TYR A 474 27.34 -4.82 -17.84
N GLN A 475 28.47 -5.46 -18.14
CA GLN A 475 29.71 -4.78 -18.50
C GLN A 475 29.98 -5.01 -19.98
N ALA A 476 29.91 -3.94 -20.78
CA ALA A 476 30.26 -3.97 -22.19
C ALA A 476 31.72 -3.55 -22.40
N SER A 477 32.45 -4.27 -23.26
CA SER A 477 33.79 -3.86 -23.68
C SER A 477 33.76 -2.58 -24.52
N GLY A 478 34.67 -1.67 -24.20
CA GLY A 478 34.81 -0.36 -24.84
C GLY A 478 33.77 0.67 -24.42
N TYR A 479 33.98 1.90 -24.89
CA TYR A 479 33.02 2.99 -24.74
C TYR A 479 31.89 2.88 -25.76
N TRP A 480 30.65 2.94 -25.28
CA TRP A 480 29.44 3.03 -26.11
C TRP A 480 28.71 4.31 -25.79
N THR A 481 28.45 5.14 -26.81
CA THR A 481 27.84 6.46 -26.59
C THR A 481 26.36 6.36 -26.18
N TYR A 482 25.64 5.39 -26.73
CA TYR A 482 24.23 5.15 -26.40
C TYR A 482 23.99 3.66 -26.14
N GLY A 483 23.12 3.38 -25.19
CA GLY A 483 22.65 2.05 -24.82
C GLY A 483 21.14 1.87 -25.01
N MET A 484 20.73 0.63 -25.25
CA MET A 484 19.33 0.19 -25.20
C MET A 484 19.30 -1.24 -24.63
N VAL A 485 18.25 -1.58 -23.90
CA VAL A 485 18.02 -2.94 -23.41
C VAL A 485 16.67 -3.46 -23.88
N GLU A 486 16.60 -4.77 -24.07
CA GLU A 486 15.39 -5.51 -24.41
C GLU A 486 15.18 -6.58 -23.34
N ALA A 487 14.01 -6.54 -22.71
CA ALA A 487 13.57 -7.56 -21.77
C ALA A 487 13.08 -8.79 -22.54
N LEU A 488 13.55 -9.97 -22.12
CA LEU A 488 13.20 -11.25 -22.72
C LEU A 488 12.56 -12.17 -21.69
N ASP A 489 11.60 -12.97 -22.11
CA ASP A 489 11.01 -14.03 -21.29
C ASP A 489 11.92 -15.27 -21.18
N ARG A 490 11.48 -16.29 -20.44
CA ARG A 490 12.22 -17.56 -20.27
C ARG A 490 12.49 -18.31 -21.58
N GLY A 491 11.69 -18.07 -22.62
CA GLY A 491 11.86 -18.64 -23.96
C GLY A 491 12.75 -17.79 -24.87
N GLY A 492 13.27 -16.66 -24.39
CA GLY A 492 14.07 -15.72 -25.18
C GLY A 492 13.22 -14.84 -26.12
N ARG A 493 11.89 -14.78 -25.94
CA ARG A 493 11.01 -13.92 -26.72
C ARG A 493 11.05 -12.49 -26.17
N SER A 494 11.01 -11.52 -27.08
CA SER A 494 10.98 -10.10 -26.73
C SER A 494 9.67 -9.74 -26.01
N LEU A 495 9.81 -9.12 -24.84
CA LEU A 495 8.69 -8.54 -24.09
C LEU A 495 8.53 -7.06 -24.42
N ARG A 496 9.61 -6.29 -24.22
CA ARG A 496 9.66 -4.84 -24.44
C ARG A 496 11.10 -4.33 -24.42
N HIS A 497 11.36 -3.18 -25.05
CA HIS A 497 12.65 -2.51 -25.01
C HIS A 497 12.59 -1.18 -24.24
N SER A 498 13.73 -0.71 -23.74
CA SER A 498 13.89 0.66 -23.24
C SER A 498 13.70 1.70 -24.36
N ALA A 499 13.98 2.98 -24.08
CA ALA A 499 13.85 4.05 -25.08
C ALA A 499 14.58 3.72 -26.42
N THR A 500 13.84 3.73 -27.55
CA THR A 500 14.35 3.31 -28.87
C THR A 500 15.37 4.26 -29.49
N ASN A 501 15.30 5.53 -29.10
CA ASN A 501 16.30 6.53 -29.41
C ASN A 501 17.59 6.34 -28.57
N GLY A 502 17.59 5.43 -27.60
CA GLY A 502 18.74 5.09 -26.79
C GLY A 502 18.96 6.03 -25.60
N VAL A 503 19.48 5.46 -24.52
CA VAL A 503 19.94 6.21 -23.35
C VAL A 503 21.41 6.58 -23.56
N LYS A 504 21.73 7.87 -23.43
CA LYS A 504 23.12 8.33 -23.53
C LYS A 504 23.93 7.94 -22.29
N THR A 505 25.11 7.40 -22.51
CA THR A 505 26.06 7.04 -21.46
C THR A 505 26.49 8.26 -20.67
N PHE A 506 26.32 8.21 -19.35
CA PHE A 506 26.85 9.21 -18.44
C PHE A 506 28.38 9.07 -18.38
N VAL A 507 29.06 10.16 -18.71
CA VAL A 507 30.51 10.31 -18.60
C VAL A 507 30.80 11.48 -17.65
N PRO A 508 31.45 11.24 -16.49
CA PRO A 508 31.75 12.30 -15.55
C PRO A 508 32.80 13.26 -16.13
N THR A 509 32.78 14.52 -15.68
CA THR A 509 33.87 15.46 -16.00
C THR A 509 35.18 14.97 -15.36
N PRO A 510 36.37 15.40 -15.83
CA PRO A 510 37.64 14.98 -15.25
C PRO A 510 37.76 15.22 -13.74
N ILE A 511 37.07 16.24 -13.22
CA ILE A 511 37.03 16.55 -11.79
C ILE A 511 36.18 15.52 -11.05
N LEU A 512 34.97 15.24 -11.55
CA LEU A 512 34.08 14.25 -10.92
C LEU A 512 34.67 12.83 -11.04
N ALA A 513 35.31 12.50 -12.16
CA ALA A 513 35.92 11.20 -12.42
C ALA A 513 36.94 10.77 -11.35
N GLN A 514 37.59 11.71 -10.66
CA GLN A 514 38.49 11.44 -9.53
C GLN A 514 37.77 10.79 -8.34
N ASN A 515 36.44 10.96 -8.25
CA ASN A 515 35.57 10.38 -7.23
C ASN A 515 34.73 9.21 -7.75
N CYS A 516 35.06 8.70 -8.93
CA CYS A 516 34.36 7.58 -9.57
C CYS A 516 35.30 6.39 -9.78
N ASN A 517 34.71 5.22 -10.00
CA ASN A 517 35.40 4.00 -10.41
C ASN A 517 34.76 3.46 -11.71
N GLN A 518 35.06 2.22 -12.10
CA GLN A 518 34.49 1.61 -13.30
C GLN A 518 32.97 1.36 -13.22
N MET A 519 32.41 1.27 -12.01
CA MET A 519 30.99 0.96 -11.78
C MET A 519 30.14 2.23 -11.65
N GLY A 520 30.72 3.33 -11.16
CA GLY A 520 29.99 4.59 -11.01
C GLY A 520 30.73 5.60 -10.17
N CYS A 521 30.03 6.68 -9.85
CA CYS A 521 30.51 7.74 -8.98
C CYS A 521 29.97 7.61 -7.56
N LYS A 522 30.74 8.04 -6.56
CA LYS A 522 30.26 8.10 -5.18
C LYS A 522 29.14 9.15 -5.05
N GLY A 523 28.09 8.83 -4.30
CA GLY A 523 27.11 9.82 -3.87
C GLY A 523 27.75 10.88 -2.96
N THR A 524 27.30 12.14 -3.05
CA THR A 524 27.76 13.23 -2.19
C THR A 524 26.60 13.86 -1.44
N ARG A 525 26.87 14.38 -0.23
CA ARG A 525 25.96 15.24 0.56
C ARG A 525 26.55 16.63 0.82
N LEU A 526 27.68 16.94 0.18
CA LEU A 526 28.42 18.18 0.37
C LEU A 526 28.53 18.92 -0.96
N MET A 527 28.36 20.24 -0.92
CA MET A 527 28.66 21.11 -2.05
C MET A 527 30.16 21.41 -2.09
N GLY A 528 30.78 21.21 -3.25
CA GLY A 528 32.14 21.65 -3.53
C GLY A 528 32.17 23.08 -4.10
N VAL A 529 33.37 23.63 -4.27
CA VAL A 529 33.59 24.91 -4.95
C VAL A 529 33.69 24.65 -6.45
N ALA A 530 32.85 25.30 -7.25
CA ALA A 530 32.93 25.21 -8.71
C ALA A 530 34.25 25.84 -9.20
N PRO A 531 34.96 25.23 -10.18
CA PRO A 531 36.15 25.82 -10.76
C PRO A 531 35.82 27.19 -11.38
N ALA A 532 36.56 28.24 -11.00
CA ALA A 532 36.36 29.56 -11.58
C ALA A 532 36.77 29.59 -13.07
N GLY A 533 35.91 30.16 -13.92
CA GLY A 533 36.26 30.52 -15.30
C GLY A 533 36.16 29.42 -16.37
N GLN A 534 35.60 28.24 -16.07
CA GLN A 534 35.31 27.21 -17.07
C GLN A 534 33.81 26.96 -17.17
N SER A 535 33.21 27.27 -18.33
CA SER A 535 31.84 26.86 -18.65
C SER A 535 31.87 25.38 -19.06
N PHE A 536 31.38 24.53 -18.17
CA PHE A 536 31.15 23.11 -18.44
C PHE A 536 29.70 22.83 -18.88
N ASP A 537 28.91 23.88 -19.11
CA ASP A 537 27.52 23.79 -19.53
C ASP A 537 27.47 23.35 -21.00
N GLN A 538 27.53 22.04 -21.18
CA GLN A 538 27.19 21.41 -22.44
C GLN A 538 25.90 20.62 -22.23
N PRO A 539 24.86 20.86 -23.03
CA PRO A 539 23.68 20.01 -23.02
C PRO A 539 24.13 18.55 -23.18
N ARG A 540 23.63 17.65 -22.32
CA ARG A 540 23.98 16.23 -22.42
C ARG A 540 23.73 15.70 -23.83
N GLY A 541 22.79 16.27 -24.59
CA GLY A 541 22.53 15.96 -26.00
C GLY A 541 22.08 14.51 -26.18
N GLY A 542 20.78 14.28 -26.37
CA GLY A 542 20.21 12.95 -26.62
C GLY A 542 19.86 12.76 -28.10
N CYS A 543 19.60 11.52 -28.50
CA CYS A 543 19.01 11.28 -29.80
C CYS A 543 17.53 11.71 -29.76
N PRO A 544 17.10 12.62 -30.64
CA PRO A 544 15.71 13.06 -30.65
C PRO A 544 14.79 11.88 -30.98
N PHE A 545 13.71 11.75 -30.22
CA PHE A 545 12.63 10.86 -30.63
C PHE A 545 11.88 11.55 -31.77
N THR A 546 11.87 10.92 -32.95
CA THR A 546 11.07 11.37 -34.08
C THR A 546 10.04 10.28 -34.32
N PRO A 547 8.73 10.54 -34.18
CA PRO A 547 7.71 9.56 -34.53
C PRO A 547 7.94 9.13 -35.97
N THR A 548 8.15 7.84 -36.22
CA THR A 548 8.13 7.35 -37.59
C THR A 548 6.72 7.61 -38.12
N SER A 549 6.62 8.30 -39.25
CA SER A 549 5.35 8.52 -39.96
C SER A 549 4.88 7.24 -40.63
N ASN A 550 4.86 6.13 -39.90
CA ASN A 550 4.03 5.01 -40.29
C ASN A 550 2.60 5.50 -40.10
N LYS A 551 1.93 5.77 -41.22
CA LYS A 551 0.48 5.81 -41.33
C LYS A 551 -0.06 4.45 -40.88
N ALA A 552 -0.03 4.16 -39.58
CA ALA A 552 -0.97 3.24 -39.00
C ALA A 552 -2.32 3.92 -39.17
N SER A 553 -3.11 3.44 -40.13
CA SER A 553 -4.44 3.94 -40.38
C SER A 553 -5.22 3.91 -39.06
N ALA A 554 -5.49 5.08 -38.49
CA ALA A 554 -6.51 5.27 -37.48
C ALA A 554 -7.92 5.12 -38.10
N HIS A 555 -8.13 4.06 -38.88
CA HIS A 555 -9.41 3.67 -39.49
C HIS A 555 -9.95 2.36 -38.88
N GLY A 556 -9.48 1.97 -37.69
CA GLY A 556 -9.98 0.79 -36.98
C GLY A 556 -10.90 1.05 -35.80
N ALA A 557 -11.06 2.30 -35.33
CA ALA A 557 -11.70 2.58 -34.03
C ALA A 557 -12.78 3.66 -34.02
N LEU A 558 -13.23 4.16 -35.18
CA LEU A 558 -14.28 5.21 -35.25
C LEU A 558 -15.39 4.96 -36.29
N GLU A 559 -15.58 3.72 -36.76
CA GLU A 559 -16.76 3.34 -37.55
C GLU A 559 -17.67 2.38 -36.78
N ARG A 560 -18.26 2.88 -35.68
CA ARG A 560 -19.56 2.42 -35.16
C ARG A 560 -20.29 3.56 -34.43
N VAL A 561 -20.42 4.70 -35.08
CA VAL A 561 -21.53 5.61 -34.81
C VAL A 561 -22.03 6.09 -36.18
N GLY A 562 -23.00 5.36 -36.72
CA GLY A 562 -23.70 5.80 -37.92
C GLY A 562 -24.51 7.04 -37.58
N LEU A 563 -24.10 8.19 -38.13
CA LEU A 563 -24.92 9.39 -38.22
C LEU A 563 -24.77 9.96 -39.62
N HIS A 564 -25.63 9.49 -40.52
CA HIS A 564 -25.96 10.20 -41.74
C HIS A 564 -26.64 11.53 -41.37
N GLY A 565 -26.21 12.62 -42.00
CA GLY A 565 -27.00 13.86 -42.03
C GLY A 565 -26.15 15.08 -42.30
N GLY A 566 -26.25 15.63 -43.52
CA GLY A 566 -25.65 16.91 -43.87
C GLY A 566 -26.13 18.03 -42.93
N LEU A 567 -25.17 18.83 -42.44
CA LEU A 567 -25.44 19.99 -41.60
C LEU A 567 -26.14 21.07 -42.44
N GLY A 568 -27.45 21.21 -42.25
CA GLY A 568 -28.23 22.32 -42.79
C GLY A 568 -27.97 23.62 -42.02
N LEU A 569 -28.13 24.76 -42.70
CA LEU A 569 -27.90 26.13 -42.18
C LEU A 569 -28.48 26.41 -40.77
N GLY A 570 -29.50 25.68 -40.32
CA GLY A 570 -30.12 25.83 -39.00
C GLY A 570 -29.22 25.45 -37.82
N THR A 571 -28.33 24.44 -37.96
CA THR A 571 -27.41 24.05 -36.87
C THR A 571 -26.28 25.06 -36.68
N VAL A 572 -25.84 25.71 -37.76
CA VAL A 572 -24.84 26.78 -37.70
C VAL A 572 -25.41 28.01 -36.97
N LEU A 573 -26.68 28.33 -37.19
CA LEU A 573 -27.36 29.44 -36.50
C LEU A 573 -27.62 29.16 -35.02
N LEU A 574 -27.91 27.91 -34.65
CA LEU A 574 -28.03 27.47 -33.24
C LEU A 574 -26.69 27.57 -32.50
N PHE A 575 -25.59 27.17 -33.12
CA PHE A 575 -24.25 27.31 -32.54
C PHE A 575 -23.82 28.77 -32.39
N ALA A 576 -24.15 29.63 -33.36
CA ALA A 576 -23.90 31.06 -33.26
C ALA A 576 -24.70 31.72 -32.12
N GLY A 577 -25.97 31.33 -31.95
CA GLY A 577 -26.81 31.80 -30.84
C GLY A 577 -26.28 31.40 -29.46
N LEU A 578 -25.83 30.15 -29.30
CA LEU A 578 -25.22 29.65 -28.06
C LEU A 578 -23.93 30.39 -27.71
N LEU A 579 -23.10 30.73 -28.71
CA LEU A 579 -21.86 31.48 -28.50
C LEU A 579 -22.14 32.91 -28.03
N VAL A 580 -23.18 33.56 -28.56
CA VAL A 580 -23.61 34.90 -28.12
C VAL A 580 -24.14 34.87 -26.68
N CYS A 581 -24.94 33.86 -26.31
CA CYS A 581 -25.41 33.69 -24.93
C CYS A 581 -24.26 33.46 -23.94
N LEU A 582 -23.24 32.68 -24.33
CA LEU A 582 -22.06 32.44 -23.50
C LEU A 582 -21.26 33.74 -23.27
N LEU A 583 -21.07 34.54 -24.32
CA LEU A 583 -20.36 35.81 -24.24
C LEU A 583 -21.12 36.85 -23.39
N LEU A 584 -22.45 36.90 -23.50
CA LEU A 584 -23.29 37.76 -22.65
C LEU A 584 -23.28 37.32 -21.18
N SER A 585 -23.20 36.01 -20.91
CA SER A 585 -23.09 35.46 -19.55
C SER A 585 -21.75 35.81 -18.90
N ILE A 586 -20.66 35.75 -19.67
CA ILE A 586 -19.33 36.16 -19.22
C ILE A 586 -19.29 37.67 -18.95
N ALA A 587 -19.90 38.49 -19.80
CA ALA A 587 -19.99 39.94 -19.60
C ALA A 587 -20.81 40.30 -18.34
N ALA A 588 -21.92 39.59 -18.09
CA ALA A 588 -22.72 39.77 -16.87
C ALA A 588 -21.96 39.34 -15.61
N GLY A 589 -21.19 38.25 -15.67
CA GLY A 589 -20.31 37.82 -14.59
C GLY A 589 -19.19 38.83 -14.28
N TYR A 590 -18.62 39.45 -15.33
CA TYR A 590 -17.63 40.51 -15.18
C TYR A 590 -18.20 41.78 -14.54
N LEU A 591 -19.44 42.17 -14.87
CA LEU A 591 -20.11 43.31 -14.26
C LEU A 591 -20.42 43.06 -12.77
N TYR A 592 -20.85 41.84 -12.43
CA TYR A 592 -21.13 41.44 -11.05
C TYR A 592 -19.88 41.43 -10.16
N PHE A 593 -18.74 40.98 -10.70
CA PHE A 593 -17.47 40.93 -9.97
C PHE A 593 -16.89 42.31 -9.63
N PHE A 594 -17.10 43.32 -10.50
CA PHE A 594 -16.53 44.65 -10.30
C PHE A 594 -17.41 45.61 -9.49
N THR A 595 -18.71 45.35 -9.35
CA THR A 595 -19.60 46.18 -8.50
C THR A 595 -19.83 45.61 -7.10
N GLY A 596 -19.41 44.37 -6.82
CA GLY A 596 -19.72 43.65 -5.57
C GLY A 596 -18.67 43.70 -4.45
N PHE A 597 -17.45 44.18 -4.69
CA PHE A 597 -16.35 44.10 -3.72
C PHE A 597 -16.08 45.44 -2.99
N PHE A 598 -16.99 45.80 -2.08
CA PHE A 598 -16.62 46.52 -0.86
C PHE A 598 -17.24 45.80 0.34
N ARG A 599 -16.56 44.75 0.82
CA ARG A 599 -16.43 44.38 2.25
C ARG A 599 -15.81 42.99 2.39
N SER A 600 -14.88 42.92 3.34
CA SER A 600 -14.36 41.74 4.04
C SER A 600 -12.94 41.32 3.67
N THR A 601 -12.04 41.74 4.56
CA THR A 601 -10.66 41.29 4.76
C THR A 601 -10.62 39.89 5.33
N SER A 602 -9.83 38.98 4.75
CA SER A 602 -9.06 37.99 5.53
C SER A 602 -7.94 37.39 4.67
N ALA A 603 -6.74 37.36 5.25
CA ALA A 603 -5.52 36.89 4.64
C ALA A 603 -5.45 35.36 4.60
N SER A 604 -5.09 34.78 3.45
CA SER A 604 -4.70 33.38 3.34
C SER A 604 -3.23 33.23 3.72
N HIS A 605 -2.97 32.69 4.91
CA HIS A 605 -1.66 32.21 5.30
C HIS A 605 -1.36 30.86 4.65
N THR A 606 -0.21 30.79 4.00
CA THR A 606 0.51 29.60 3.57
C THR A 606 0.82 28.72 4.79
N LEU A 607 0.41 27.46 4.80
CA LEU A 607 0.81 26.49 5.82
C LEU A 607 1.84 25.51 5.25
N ILE A 608 3.02 25.60 5.84
CA ILE A 608 4.13 24.64 5.80
C ILE A 608 3.76 23.52 6.78
N PRO A 609 4.00 22.22 6.49
CA PRO A 609 3.80 21.18 7.48
C PRO A 609 4.92 21.28 8.53
N GLN A 610 4.57 21.70 9.74
CA GLN A 610 5.42 21.54 10.92
C GLN A 610 5.16 20.15 11.51
N SER A 611 6.23 19.37 11.63
CA SER A 611 6.35 18.24 12.54
C SER A 611 5.99 18.68 13.96
N ASP A 612 5.10 17.93 14.61
CA ASP A 612 4.67 18.15 15.98
C ASP A 612 5.83 17.90 16.98
N PRO A 613 6.36 18.92 17.67
CA PRO A 613 7.52 18.77 18.56
C PRO A 613 7.21 18.08 19.91
N GLU A 614 5.94 17.89 20.26
CA GLU A 614 5.56 17.30 21.56
C GLU A 614 5.65 15.76 21.58
N PHE A 615 5.87 15.12 20.43
CA PHE A 615 6.07 13.67 20.35
C PHE A 615 7.50 13.23 20.69
N GLU A 616 8.50 14.12 20.58
CA GLU A 616 9.90 13.78 20.88
C GLU A 616 10.26 13.87 22.38
N GLU A 617 9.63 14.77 23.15
CA GLU A 617 9.92 14.88 24.59
C GLU A 617 9.45 13.65 25.38
N GLY A 618 8.35 13.02 24.97
CA GLY A 618 7.82 11.81 25.61
C GLY A 618 8.71 10.56 25.43
N MET A 619 9.53 10.51 24.38
CA MET A 619 10.50 9.41 24.18
C MET A 619 11.78 9.63 24.97
N ALA A 620 12.26 10.87 25.08
CA ALA A 620 13.47 11.20 25.86
C ALA A 620 13.30 11.01 27.38
N GLU A 621 12.07 11.11 27.89
CA GLU A 621 11.77 10.90 29.32
C GLU A 621 11.65 9.41 29.69
N ARG A 622 11.27 8.54 28.73
CA ARG A 622 11.25 7.07 28.93
C ARG A 622 12.65 6.46 29.02
N GLU A 623 13.64 6.98 28.29
CA GLU A 623 15.03 6.51 28.39
C GLU A 623 15.71 6.91 29.70
N ARG A 624 15.26 8.00 30.36
CA ARG A 624 15.80 8.41 31.67
C ARG A 624 15.27 7.58 32.83
N LEU A 625 14.06 7.02 32.73
CA LEU A 625 13.43 6.26 33.80
C LEU A 625 13.77 4.76 33.79
N GLN A 626 14.32 4.23 32.69
CA GLN A 626 14.77 2.83 32.60
C GLN A 626 16.22 2.59 33.07
N ASN A 627 16.99 3.64 33.38
CA ASN A 627 18.41 3.54 33.73
C ASN A 627 18.77 3.95 35.18
N GLN A 628 17.80 4.04 36.10
CA GLN A 628 18.13 4.21 37.51
C GLN A 628 18.25 2.85 38.23
N PRO A 629 19.41 2.55 38.87
CA PRO A 629 19.51 1.40 39.74
C PRO A 629 18.81 1.70 41.07
N ASP A 630 17.98 0.75 41.52
CA ASP A 630 17.32 0.75 42.82
C ASP A 630 18.29 1.12 43.95
N LYS A 631 17.94 2.15 44.72
CA LYS A 631 18.51 2.40 46.04
C LYS A 631 17.38 2.44 47.07
N SER A 632 17.32 1.32 47.81
CA SER A 632 16.76 1.08 49.15
C SER A 632 15.33 1.51 49.43
#